data_AF-G7ZE25-F1
#
_entry.id   AF-G7ZE25-F1
#
_cell.length_a   1.000
_cell.length_b   1.000
_cell.length_c   1.000
_cell.angle_alpha   90.00
_cell.angle_beta   90.00
_cell.angle_gamma   90.00
#
_symmetry.space_group_name_H-M   'P 1'
#
loop_
_entity.id
_entity.type
_entity.pdbx_description
1 polymer ?
#
loop_
_entity_poly.entity_id
_entity_poly.type
_entity_poly.pdbx_seq_one_letter_code
_entity_poly.pdbx_strand_id
1 'polypeptide(L)'
;MRGLYPVMISRDLHDVAPLGLLDRSLRPATGLGELSPADRVFGWVNQAGNGAYRGNLRLGPIDPLDGAESVERFDRPLPLAILGQPKPHYGRFYVARTRQGQPQPAGLERPDTAYREGKGLRGRKIYPHHRDLPQGYWQDAAGDDGSRPVAGNRYRDYLRAEPAMPNDPNDQRADRQNRSIEGWVKPGSRFRFDIHVTNLSAVELGALVWLLDGLPDGAVHRLGGGKPLGFGSVRLRIAGWNVHDGAALRDRYVTLAAGSPAATDRDAAVSAFRQAVTTASGAPVFERAPWIAAFLTAARGIGSDTVPVHYPRAAQPGERHPRPRSRAENFRWFQENDRPGGLSALPSLALPQGQDDPPPLPVYVKPVSVKSE
;
A
#
# COMPACT_ATOMS: atom_id res chain seq x y z
N MET A 1 41.94 -11.13 -15.11
CA MET A 1 41.31 -11.50 -13.81
C MET A 1 40.93 -10.21 -13.09
N ARG A 2 39.63 -9.98 -12.87
CA ARG A 2 38.98 -10.10 -11.55
C ARG A 2 39.32 -8.95 -10.60
N GLY A 3 38.67 -7.80 -10.80
CA GLY A 3 38.44 -6.88 -9.70
C GLY A 3 37.44 -7.50 -8.72
N LEU A 4 37.74 -7.44 -7.43
CA LEU A 4 36.78 -7.73 -6.35
C LEU A 4 35.80 -6.56 -6.29
N TYR A 5 34.58 -6.78 -6.78
CA TYR A 5 33.49 -5.83 -6.62
C TYR A 5 32.60 -6.30 -5.47
N PRO A 6 32.35 -5.46 -4.46
CA PRO A 6 31.38 -5.79 -3.44
C PRO A 6 30.02 -6.07 -4.09
N VAL A 7 29.34 -7.12 -3.62
CA VAL A 7 28.05 -7.62 -4.15
C VAL A 7 26.93 -6.55 -4.12
N MET A 8 27.17 -5.41 -3.46
CA MET A 8 26.22 -4.30 -3.31
C MET A 8 26.25 -3.26 -4.43
N ILE A 9 27.21 -3.29 -5.36
CA ILE A 9 27.20 -2.38 -6.51
C ILE A 9 26.58 -3.10 -7.70
N SER A 10 25.45 -2.57 -8.18
CA SER A 10 24.85 -2.98 -9.47
C SER A 10 25.94 -2.99 -10.54
N ARG A 11 26.12 -4.12 -11.23
CA ARG A 11 27.08 -4.22 -12.35
C ARG A 11 26.73 -3.29 -13.52
N ASP A 12 25.46 -2.90 -13.62
CA ASP A 12 24.99 -1.99 -14.64
C ASP A 12 24.68 -0.64 -14.00
N LEU A 13 25.43 0.38 -14.41
CA LEU A 13 25.07 1.77 -14.16
C LEU A 13 23.90 2.10 -15.08
N HIS A 14 22.84 2.67 -14.52
CA HIS A 14 21.71 3.13 -15.33
C HIS A 14 22.03 4.47 -15.96
N ASP A 15 21.53 4.69 -17.18
CA ASP A 15 21.77 5.91 -17.97
C ASP A 15 21.36 7.19 -17.21
N VAL A 16 20.33 7.09 -16.36
CA VAL A 16 19.82 8.19 -15.54
C VAL A 16 19.52 7.73 -14.12
N ALA A 17 19.72 8.63 -13.15
CA ALA A 17 19.32 8.41 -11.77
C ALA A 17 17.79 8.31 -11.65
N PRO A 18 17.23 7.47 -10.75
CA PRO A 18 15.78 7.36 -10.55
C PRO A 18 15.09 8.70 -10.29
N LEU A 19 15.73 9.61 -9.52
CA LEU A 19 15.22 10.96 -9.25
C LEU A 19 15.08 11.80 -10.53
N GLY A 20 15.93 11.55 -11.54
CA GLY A 20 15.87 12.20 -12.85
C GLY A 20 14.63 11.83 -13.68
N LEU A 21 14.00 10.69 -13.38
CA LEU A 21 12.75 10.27 -14.01
C LEU A 21 11.50 10.91 -13.39
N LEU A 22 11.64 11.58 -12.24
CA LEU A 22 10.54 12.31 -11.61
C LEU A 22 10.46 13.73 -12.17
N ASP A 23 9.24 14.15 -12.48
CA ASP A 23 8.92 15.55 -12.73
C ASP A 23 9.37 16.42 -11.54
N ARG A 24 9.81 17.65 -11.80
CA ARG A 24 10.32 18.55 -10.76
C ARG A 24 9.29 18.78 -9.65
N SER A 25 8.00 18.84 -9.98
CA SER A 25 6.91 19.01 -9.01
C SER A 25 6.72 17.85 -8.03
N LEU A 26 7.26 16.66 -8.36
CA LEU A 26 7.16 15.45 -7.53
C LEU A 26 8.44 15.18 -6.73
N ARG A 27 9.47 16.02 -6.89
CA ARG A 27 10.71 15.90 -6.12
C ARG A 27 10.50 16.44 -4.70
N PRO A 28 11.28 15.97 -3.71
CA PRO A 28 11.26 16.56 -2.38
C PRO A 28 11.50 18.07 -2.46
N ALA A 29 10.67 18.85 -1.76
CA ALA A 29 10.83 20.29 -1.67
C ALA A 29 12.21 20.63 -1.08
N THR A 30 12.89 21.61 -1.67
CA THR A 30 14.21 22.10 -1.21
C THR A 30 14.12 23.43 -0.46
N GLY A 31 12.96 24.08 -0.49
CA GLY A 31 12.67 25.31 0.24
C GLY A 31 11.18 25.56 0.43
N LEU A 32 10.84 26.59 1.20
CA LEU A 32 9.46 26.88 1.63
C LEU A 32 8.49 27.16 0.47
N GLY A 33 8.98 27.73 -0.64
CA GLY A 33 8.17 27.99 -1.83
C GLY A 33 7.80 26.74 -2.64
N GLU A 34 8.45 25.60 -2.37
CA GLU A 34 8.21 24.33 -3.06
C GLU A 34 7.34 23.36 -2.24
N LEU A 35 6.88 23.77 -1.05
CA LEU A 35 6.09 22.90 -0.18
C LEU A 35 4.76 22.52 -0.84
N SER A 36 4.51 21.21 -0.91
CA SER A 36 3.21 20.68 -1.30
C SER A 36 2.16 20.92 -0.20
N PRO A 37 0.86 20.77 -0.51
CA PRO A 37 -0.18 20.73 0.52
C PRO A 37 0.11 19.71 1.64
N ALA A 38 0.68 18.55 1.29
CA ALA A 38 1.03 17.53 2.27
C ALA A 38 2.18 17.98 3.19
N ASP A 39 3.20 18.66 2.66
CA ASP A 39 4.32 19.19 3.45
C ASP A 39 3.83 20.24 4.46
N ARG A 40 2.85 21.08 4.09
CA ARG A 40 2.28 22.06 5.02
C ARG A 40 1.39 21.43 6.09
N VAL A 41 0.63 20.39 5.74
CA VAL A 41 -0.25 19.68 6.69
C VAL A 41 0.58 18.88 7.69
N PHE A 42 1.52 18.06 7.22
CA PHE A 42 2.26 17.09 8.05
C PHE A 42 3.60 17.62 8.56
N GLY A 43 4.09 18.72 8.00
CA GLY A 43 5.38 19.31 8.33
C GLY A 43 6.48 18.86 7.36
N TRP A 44 7.55 19.64 7.35
CA TRP A 44 8.69 19.43 6.47
C TRP A 44 9.98 19.89 7.15
N VAL A 45 11.09 19.22 6.80
CA VAL A 45 12.44 19.60 7.23
C VAL A 45 13.36 19.55 6.02
N ASN A 46 14.22 20.56 5.88
CA ASN A 46 15.21 20.59 4.82
C ASN A 46 16.23 19.47 5.01
N GLN A 47 16.37 18.59 4.01
CA GLN A 47 17.31 17.47 4.06
C GLN A 47 18.74 17.88 3.73
N ALA A 48 18.96 19.06 3.14
CA ALA A 48 20.25 19.51 2.61
C ALA A 48 20.76 20.79 3.31
N GLY A 49 20.17 21.19 4.43
CA GLY A 49 20.59 22.40 5.14
C GLY A 49 19.58 22.84 6.18
N ASN A 50 19.52 24.15 6.42
CA ASN A 50 18.65 24.74 7.42
C ASN A 50 17.25 25.00 6.86
N GLY A 51 16.26 24.93 7.74
CA GLY A 51 14.86 25.25 7.44
C GLY A 51 13.91 24.11 7.80
N ALA A 52 12.78 24.49 8.39
CA ALA A 52 11.70 23.57 8.71
C ALA A 52 10.36 24.31 8.60
N TYR A 53 9.31 23.54 8.35
CA TYR A 53 7.93 24.00 8.40
C TYR A 53 7.18 23.14 9.41
N ARG A 54 6.62 23.77 10.44
CA ARG A 54 5.83 23.07 11.46
C ARG A 54 4.55 22.55 10.82
N GLY A 55 4.30 21.24 10.97
CA GLY A 55 3.03 20.64 10.55
C GLY A 55 1.83 21.28 11.25
N ASN A 56 0.77 21.41 10.49
CA ASN A 56 -0.49 22.05 10.88
C ASN A 56 -1.56 21.05 11.34
N LEU A 57 -1.19 19.79 11.52
CA LEU A 57 -2.02 18.71 12.02
C LEU A 57 -1.36 18.07 13.24
N ARG A 58 -2.16 17.82 14.28
CA ARG A 58 -1.76 17.06 15.47
C ARG A 58 -2.80 15.99 15.78
N LEU A 59 -2.34 14.79 16.09
CA LEU A 59 -3.18 13.71 16.59
C LEU A 59 -3.24 13.76 18.13
N GLY A 60 -4.45 13.63 18.67
CA GLY A 60 -4.71 13.43 20.09
C GLY A 60 -4.41 11.99 20.54
N PRO A 61 -4.63 11.69 21.84
CA PRO A 61 -4.56 10.33 22.34
C PRO A 61 -5.58 9.42 21.63
N ILE A 62 -5.26 8.12 21.58
CA ILE A 62 -6.11 7.10 20.96
C ILE A 62 -6.77 6.28 22.05
N ASP A 63 -8.10 6.32 22.08
CA ASP A 63 -8.93 5.61 23.04
C ASP A 63 -9.57 4.37 22.37
N PRO A 64 -9.30 3.15 22.86
CA PRO A 64 -10.03 1.96 22.43
C PRO A 64 -11.45 2.00 23.01
N LEU A 65 -12.47 2.02 22.16
CA LEU A 65 -13.86 2.06 22.61
C LEU A 65 -14.30 0.74 23.22
N ASP A 66 -13.71 -0.37 22.77
CA ASP A 66 -13.98 -1.71 23.29
C ASP A 66 -12.94 -2.11 24.37
N GLY A 67 -12.10 -1.17 24.84
CA GLY A 67 -11.10 -1.41 25.89
C GLY A 67 -10.07 -2.50 25.54
N ALA A 68 -9.63 -3.25 26.56
CA ALA A 68 -8.65 -4.34 26.42
C ALA A 68 -9.14 -5.48 25.52
N GLU A 69 -10.46 -5.66 25.40
CA GLU A 69 -11.09 -6.64 24.52
C GLU A 69 -10.82 -6.38 23.04
N SER A 70 -10.27 -5.21 22.66
CA SER A 70 -9.88 -4.93 21.28
C SER A 70 -8.72 -5.82 20.81
N VAL A 71 -7.91 -6.34 21.74
CA VAL A 71 -6.71 -7.13 21.44
C VAL A 71 -6.96 -8.60 21.77
N GLU A 72 -6.86 -9.46 20.77
CA GLU A 72 -6.81 -10.90 20.95
C GLU A 72 -5.36 -11.33 21.14
N ARG A 73 -5.09 -12.08 22.20
CA ARG A 73 -3.80 -12.72 22.46
C ARG A 73 -3.92 -14.20 22.15
N PHE A 74 -2.87 -14.77 21.56
CA PHE A 74 -2.84 -16.19 21.21
C PHE A 74 -2.12 -16.99 22.30
N ASP A 75 -2.62 -18.19 22.57
CA ASP A 75 -1.95 -19.15 23.46
C ASP A 75 -0.56 -19.55 22.94
N ARG A 76 -0.42 -19.59 21.60
CA ARG A 76 0.84 -19.86 20.91
C ARG A 76 1.09 -18.80 19.84
N PRO A 77 2.31 -18.25 19.74
CA PRO A 77 2.63 -17.27 18.69
C PRO A 77 2.40 -17.85 17.30
N LEU A 78 1.82 -17.06 16.39
CA LEU A 78 1.55 -17.46 15.01
C LEU A 78 2.73 -17.10 14.12
N PRO A 79 3.44 -18.09 13.52
CA PRO A 79 4.54 -17.80 12.60
C PRO A 79 4.02 -17.23 11.29
N LEU A 80 4.53 -16.07 10.89
CA LEU A 80 4.09 -15.36 9.70
C LEU A 80 4.78 -15.89 8.43
N ALA A 81 4.10 -15.77 7.29
CA ALA A 81 4.64 -16.10 5.99
C ALA A 81 5.90 -15.26 5.67
N ILE A 82 6.91 -15.91 5.07
CA ILE A 82 8.10 -15.22 4.59
C ILE A 82 7.76 -14.48 3.31
N LEU A 83 7.90 -13.16 3.34
CA LEU A 83 7.73 -12.31 2.17
C LEU A 83 9.08 -11.96 1.57
N GLY A 84 9.16 -11.93 0.24
CA GLY A 84 10.37 -11.48 -0.44
C GLY A 84 10.54 -9.97 -0.31
N GLN A 85 11.78 -9.53 -0.13
CA GLN A 85 12.11 -8.12 -0.21
C GLN A 85 11.94 -7.63 -1.66
N PRO A 86 11.32 -6.45 -1.89
CA PRO A 86 11.22 -5.90 -3.23
C PRO A 86 12.61 -5.56 -3.74
N LYS A 87 13.00 -6.14 -4.87
CA LYS A 87 14.31 -5.95 -5.49
C LYS A 87 14.28 -4.71 -6.41
N PRO A 88 14.98 -3.60 -6.08
CA PRO A 88 14.93 -2.36 -6.89
C PRO A 88 15.45 -2.51 -8.32
N HIS A 89 16.28 -3.52 -8.58
CA HIS A 89 16.75 -3.86 -9.93
C HIS A 89 15.67 -4.51 -10.80
N TYR A 90 14.49 -4.82 -10.24
CA TYR A 90 13.34 -5.31 -10.99
C TYR A 90 12.59 -4.15 -11.67
N GLY A 91 13.30 -3.42 -12.54
CA GLY A 91 12.86 -2.16 -13.15
C GLY A 91 11.48 -2.23 -13.79
N ARG A 92 11.11 -3.38 -14.36
CA ARG A 92 9.79 -3.62 -14.97
C ARG A 92 8.58 -3.30 -14.07
N PHE A 93 8.73 -3.34 -12.75
CA PHE A 93 7.66 -3.00 -11.80
C PHE A 93 7.63 -1.53 -11.38
N TYR A 94 8.77 -0.83 -11.49
CA TYR A 94 8.94 0.52 -10.95
C TYR A 94 9.06 1.60 -12.02
N VAL A 95 9.68 1.26 -13.15
CA VAL A 95 9.88 2.17 -14.28
C VAL A 95 8.65 2.13 -15.17
N ALA A 96 8.14 3.32 -15.48
CA ALA A 96 7.02 3.55 -16.37
C ALA A 96 7.52 3.64 -17.83
N ARG A 97 6.67 3.28 -18.78
CA ARG A 97 6.93 3.46 -20.21
C ARG A 97 7.14 4.94 -20.57
N THR A 98 6.39 5.83 -19.91
CA THR A 98 6.40 7.27 -20.17
C THR A 98 6.45 8.06 -18.88
N ARG A 99 6.76 9.37 -18.95
CA ARG A 99 6.74 10.28 -17.79
C ARG A 99 5.38 10.37 -17.08
N GLN A 100 4.30 9.98 -17.75
CA GLN A 100 2.93 9.96 -17.22
C GLN A 100 2.62 8.69 -16.40
N GLY A 101 3.60 7.83 -16.15
CA GLY A 101 3.44 6.69 -15.23
C GLY A 101 2.82 5.43 -15.86
N GLN A 102 2.64 5.39 -17.19
CA GLN A 102 2.06 4.24 -17.89
C GLN A 102 2.87 2.97 -17.66
N PRO A 103 2.23 1.81 -17.44
CA PRO A 103 2.93 0.54 -17.26
C PRO A 103 3.76 0.19 -18.51
N GLN A 104 4.86 -0.54 -18.29
CA GLN A 104 5.61 -1.11 -19.40
C GLN A 104 4.87 -2.32 -20.00
N PRO A 105 4.99 -2.55 -21.32
CA PRO A 105 4.46 -3.76 -21.93
C PRO A 105 5.18 -5.00 -21.39
N ALA A 106 4.50 -6.14 -21.43
CA ALA A 106 5.13 -7.44 -21.19
C ALA A 106 6.15 -7.76 -22.31
N GLY A 107 7.07 -8.67 -22.04
CA GLY A 107 8.05 -9.13 -23.03
C GLY A 107 9.32 -8.29 -23.12
N LEU A 108 9.43 -7.18 -22.38
CA LEU A 108 10.66 -6.40 -22.35
C LEU A 108 11.75 -7.08 -21.52
N GLU A 109 12.94 -7.14 -22.07
CA GLU A 109 14.15 -7.62 -21.41
C GLU A 109 14.64 -6.65 -20.34
N ARG A 110 15.50 -7.13 -19.43
CA ARG A 110 15.96 -6.32 -18.28
C ARG A 110 16.57 -4.97 -18.69
N PRO A 111 17.49 -4.87 -19.67
CA PRO A 111 18.05 -3.58 -20.09
C PRO A 111 16.96 -2.61 -20.55
N ASP A 112 15.92 -3.12 -21.22
CA ASP A 112 14.82 -2.31 -21.74
C ASP A 112 13.80 -1.93 -20.69
N THR A 113 13.94 -2.39 -19.45
CA THR A 113 13.11 -1.97 -18.31
C THR A 113 13.88 -1.13 -17.30
N ALA A 114 15.16 -0.83 -17.58
CA ALA A 114 16.02 0.01 -16.76
C ALA A 114 15.60 1.49 -16.78
N TYR A 115 16.22 2.27 -15.88
CA TYR A 115 16.04 3.71 -15.81
C TYR A 115 16.74 4.37 -17.01
N ARG A 116 15.94 4.90 -17.95
CA ARG A 116 16.39 5.53 -19.20
C ARG A 116 15.65 6.84 -19.43
N GLU A 117 16.25 7.75 -20.19
CA GLU A 117 15.61 9.01 -20.58
C GLU A 117 14.27 8.77 -21.32
N GLY A 118 13.34 9.71 -21.20
CA GLY A 118 11.98 9.63 -21.77
C GLY A 118 10.99 8.77 -20.96
N LYS A 119 11.48 7.91 -20.07
CA LYS A 119 10.65 7.11 -19.15
C LYS A 119 10.24 7.88 -17.90
N GLY A 120 9.39 7.27 -17.09
CA GLY A 120 8.94 7.79 -15.80
C GLY A 120 9.06 6.76 -14.67
N LEU A 121 8.53 7.10 -13.50
CA LEU A 121 8.34 6.16 -12.39
C LEU A 121 6.85 5.92 -12.13
N ARG A 122 6.52 4.72 -11.67
CA ARG A 122 5.13 4.29 -11.44
C ARG A 122 4.57 4.67 -10.07
N GLY A 123 5.29 5.47 -9.31
CA GLY A 123 4.85 5.98 -8.01
C GLY A 123 5.14 5.07 -6.83
N ARG A 124 4.24 5.06 -5.85
CA ARG A 124 4.44 4.44 -4.52
C ARG A 124 4.05 2.97 -4.52
N LYS A 125 4.76 2.17 -3.71
CA LYS A 125 4.32 0.81 -3.37
C LYS A 125 3.01 0.87 -2.59
N ILE A 126 2.04 0.08 -3.02
CA ILE A 126 0.78 -0.08 -2.33
C ILE A 126 0.62 -1.53 -1.85
N TYR A 127 -0.18 -1.71 -0.82
CA TYR A 127 -0.62 -3.01 -0.33
C TYR A 127 -2.15 -2.99 -0.38
N PRO A 128 -2.77 -3.52 -1.43
CA PRO A 128 -4.21 -3.45 -1.61
C PRO A 128 -4.99 -4.04 -0.42
N HIS A 129 -6.20 -3.53 -0.20
CA HIS A 129 -7.17 -4.24 0.63
C HIS A 129 -7.46 -5.65 0.07
N HIS A 130 -7.50 -6.66 0.95
CA HIS A 130 -7.95 -7.99 0.57
C HIS A 130 -9.46 -8.00 0.74
N ARG A 131 -10.19 -7.74 -0.34
CA ARG A 131 -11.65 -7.78 -0.31
C ARG A 131 -12.17 -9.22 -0.37
N ASP A 132 -13.42 -9.39 0.04
CA ASP A 132 -14.15 -10.66 -0.03
C ASP A 132 -13.40 -11.81 0.65
N LEU A 133 -12.87 -11.55 1.85
CA LEU A 133 -12.30 -12.62 2.67
C LEU A 133 -13.44 -13.52 3.17
N PRO A 134 -13.26 -14.86 3.15
CA PRO A 134 -14.31 -15.78 3.58
C PRO A 134 -14.63 -15.62 5.07
N GLN A 135 -15.85 -16.00 5.45
CA GLN A 135 -16.25 -16.05 6.85
C GLN A 135 -15.27 -16.93 7.64
N GLY A 136 -14.90 -16.48 8.85
CA GLY A 136 -13.93 -17.20 9.69
C GLY A 136 -12.47 -17.03 9.27
N TYR A 137 -12.14 -16.21 8.26
CA TYR A 137 -10.75 -15.99 7.84
C TYR A 137 -9.79 -15.61 8.98
N TRP A 138 -10.27 -14.83 9.96
CA TRP A 138 -9.50 -14.37 11.12
C TRP A 138 -9.75 -15.18 12.40
N GLN A 139 -10.59 -16.21 12.39
CA GLN A 139 -10.96 -16.99 13.59
C GLN A 139 -10.07 -18.23 13.73
N ASP A 140 -9.73 -18.66 14.94
CA ASP A 140 -9.00 -19.91 15.19
C ASP A 140 -7.72 -20.12 14.35
N ALA A 141 -6.99 -19.03 14.09
CA ALA A 141 -5.77 -19.07 13.27
C ALA A 141 -4.66 -19.94 13.87
N ALA A 142 -4.66 -20.14 15.19
CA ALA A 142 -3.72 -21.00 15.90
C ALA A 142 -3.90 -22.50 15.57
N GLY A 143 -5.08 -22.92 15.12
CA GLY A 143 -5.37 -24.29 14.71
C GLY A 143 -5.07 -24.59 13.24
N ASP A 144 -4.69 -23.58 12.46
CA ASP A 144 -4.52 -23.69 11.02
C ASP A 144 -3.08 -24.06 10.66
N ASP A 145 -2.93 -25.09 9.81
CA ASP A 145 -1.64 -25.56 9.31
C ASP A 145 -1.11 -24.70 8.13
N GLY A 146 -1.86 -23.68 7.69
CA GLY A 146 -1.53 -22.79 6.58
C GLY A 146 -1.52 -23.47 5.20
N SER A 147 -1.88 -24.75 5.12
CA SER A 147 -1.77 -25.58 3.91
C SER A 147 -3.13 -25.89 3.27
N ARG A 148 -4.22 -25.56 3.97
CA ARG A 148 -5.61 -25.74 3.53
C ARG A 148 -6.27 -24.39 3.24
N PRO A 149 -7.12 -24.31 2.19
CA PRO A 149 -7.91 -23.11 1.98
C PRO A 149 -8.99 -22.98 3.05
N VAL A 150 -9.28 -21.75 3.47
CA VAL A 150 -10.44 -21.42 4.32
C VAL A 150 -11.73 -21.60 3.52
N ALA A 151 -11.74 -21.16 2.25
CA ALA A 151 -12.81 -21.39 1.29
C ALA A 151 -12.29 -21.28 -0.14
N GLY A 152 -12.75 -22.12 -1.07
CA GLY A 152 -12.31 -22.10 -2.47
C GLY A 152 -10.79 -22.20 -2.59
N ASN A 153 -10.15 -21.18 -3.17
CA ASN A 153 -8.68 -21.08 -3.27
C ASN A 153 -8.07 -20.03 -2.31
N ARG A 154 -8.83 -19.54 -1.32
CA ARG A 154 -8.40 -18.54 -0.33
C ARG A 154 -7.70 -19.20 0.85
N TYR A 155 -6.43 -18.88 1.05
CA TYR A 155 -5.65 -19.33 2.19
C TYR A 155 -5.44 -18.18 3.18
N ARG A 156 -5.10 -18.50 4.42
CA ARG A 156 -4.53 -17.51 5.34
C ARG A 156 -3.11 -17.17 4.91
N ASP A 157 -2.97 -16.34 3.88
CA ASP A 157 -1.69 -15.98 3.27
C ASP A 157 -0.70 -15.30 4.23
N TYR A 158 -1.18 -14.83 5.39
CA TYR A 158 -0.32 -14.33 6.45
C TYR A 158 0.38 -15.43 7.25
N LEU A 159 -0.14 -16.66 7.27
CA LEU A 159 0.42 -17.77 8.02
C LEU A 159 1.53 -18.48 7.25
N ARG A 160 2.56 -18.90 7.98
CA ARG A 160 3.52 -19.87 7.50
C ARG A 160 2.91 -21.28 7.58
N ALA A 161 2.89 -21.95 6.44
CA ALA A 161 2.45 -23.34 6.35
C ALA A 161 3.34 -24.27 7.19
N GLU A 162 2.74 -25.32 7.76
CA GLU A 162 3.42 -26.37 8.50
C GLU A 162 4.47 -27.08 7.63
N PRO A 163 5.61 -27.52 8.22
CA PRO A 163 6.64 -28.30 7.54
C PRO A 163 6.06 -29.48 6.78
N ALA A 164 6.44 -29.61 5.51
CA ALA A 164 6.19 -30.83 4.75
C ALA A 164 7.11 -31.96 5.23
N MET A 165 8.30 -31.60 5.74
CA MET A 165 9.30 -32.52 6.29
C MET A 165 9.68 -32.05 7.71
N PRO A 166 8.93 -32.46 8.76
CA PRO A 166 9.11 -31.94 10.13
C PRO A 166 10.51 -32.12 10.73
N ASN A 167 11.26 -33.12 10.27
CA ASN A 167 12.61 -33.42 10.75
C ASN A 167 13.72 -32.74 9.90
N ASP A 168 13.36 -31.99 8.85
CA ASP A 168 14.34 -31.26 8.04
C ASP A 168 14.62 -29.90 8.70
N PRO A 169 15.87 -29.63 9.13
CA PRO A 169 16.22 -28.34 9.73
C PRO A 169 16.03 -27.15 8.76
N ASN A 170 15.89 -27.38 7.46
CA ASN A 170 15.60 -26.36 6.46
C ASN A 170 14.11 -26.17 6.17
N ASP A 171 13.23 -26.96 6.80
CA ASP A 171 11.78 -26.88 6.65
C ASP A 171 11.14 -26.65 8.03
N GLN A 172 11.49 -25.54 8.67
CA GLN A 172 10.92 -25.14 9.96
C GLN A 172 9.75 -24.16 9.78
N ARG A 173 8.74 -24.27 10.64
CA ARG A 173 7.61 -23.33 10.67
C ARG A 173 8.02 -21.95 11.18
N ALA A 174 8.89 -21.89 12.17
CA ALA A 174 9.46 -20.65 12.69
C ALA A 174 10.97 -20.70 12.52
N ASP A 175 11.54 -19.70 11.84
CA ASP A 175 12.96 -19.63 11.54
C ASP A 175 13.46 -18.17 11.57
N ARG A 176 14.73 -17.94 11.19
CA ARG A 176 15.34 -16.59 11.19
C ARG A 176 14.85 -15.68 10.06
N GLN A 177 14.04 -16.19 9.14
CA GLN A 177 13.52 -15.47 7.99
C GLN A 177 12.09 -14.98 8.20
N ASN A 178 11.39 -15.44 9.25
CA ASN A 178 10.07 -14.93 9.63
C ASN A 178 10.03 -14.33 11.03
N ARG A 179 8.84 -13.83 11.37
CA ARG A 179 8.47 -13.34 12.70
C ARG A 179 7.21 -14.06 13.13
N SER A 180 7.03 -14.21 14.43
CA SER A 180 5.76 -14.66 15.01
C SER A 180 5.05 -13.49 15.66
N ILE A 181 3.72 -13.49 15.62
CA ILE A 181 2.88 -12.55 16.34
C ILE A 181 2.22 -13.24 17.53
N GLU A 182 2.10 -12.54 18.66
CA GLU A 182 1.51 -13.06 19.91
C GLU A 182 0.05 -12.61 20.10
N GLY A 183 -0.44 -11.76 19.19
CA GLY A 183 -1.78 -11.23 19.23
C GLY A 183 -2.01 -10.18 18.15
N TRP A 184 -3.26 -9.74 18.01
CA TRP A 184 -3.65 -8.67 17.11
C TRP A 184 -4.82 -7.86 17.65
N VAL A 185 -5.09 -6.73 17.00
CA VAL A 185 -6.36 -6.03 17.15
C VAL A 185 -7.42 -6.75 16.32
N LYS A 186 -8.52 -7.16 16.95
CA LYS A 186 -9.59 -7.96 16.30
C LYS A 186 -10.28 -7.16 15.19
N PRO A 187 -10.72 -7.81 14.09
CA PRO A 187 -11.65 -7.20 13.15
C PRO A 187 -12.87 -6.62 13.87
N GLY A 188 -13.28 -5.41 13.49
CA GLY A 188 -14.42 -4.72 14.09
C GLY A 188 -14.11 -3.88 15.33
N SER A 189 -12.90 -3.96 15.89
CA SER A 189 -12.48 -3.10 17.02
C SER A 189 -12.52 -1.63 16.64
N ARG A 190 -13.01 -0.77 17.54
CA ARG A 190 -13.16 0.67 17.29
C ARG A 190 -12.28 1.51 18.21
N PHE A 191 -11.74 2.58 17.64
CA PHE A 191 -10.90 3.55 18.34
C PHE A 191 -11.40 4.96 18.06
N ARG A 192 -11.24 5.85 19.04
CA ARG A 192 -11.54 7.27 18.92
C ARG A 192 -10.30 8.08 19.24
N PHE A 193 -10.07 9.14 18.48
CA PHE A 193 -9.00 10.10 18.72
C PHE A 193 -9.38 11.43 18.08
N ASP A 194 -8.79 12.51 18.59
CA ASP A 194 -8.99 13.85 18.04
C ASP A 194 -7.92 14.18 17.01
N ILE A 195 -8.30 14.97 16.01
CA ILE A 195 -7.38 15.57 15.04
C ILE A 195 -7.51 17.08 15.19
N HIS A 196 -6.43 17.72 15.64
CA HIS A 196 -6.35 19.17 15.72
C HIS A 196 -5.69 19.71 14.46
N VAL A 197 -6.31 20.73 13.87
CA VAL A 197 -5.80 21.41 12.68
C VAL A 197 -5.62 22.90 12.96
N THR A 198 -4.69 23.54 12.25
CA THR A 198 -4.45 24.99 12.35
C THR A 198 -4.04 25.52 10.99
N ASN A 199 -4.56 26.68 10.56
CA ASN A 199 -4.14 27.35 9.31
C ASN A 199 -4.12 26.45 8.05
N LEU A 200 -5.04 25.49 7.95
CA LEU A 200 -5.23 24.75 6.71
C LEU A 200 -6.04 25.59 5.74
N SER A 201 -5.62 25.60 4.47
CA SER A 201 -6.47 26.12 3.38
C SER A 201 -7.72 25.25 3.21
N ALA A 202 -8.74 25.78 2.53
CA ALA A 202 -9.97 25.03 2.23
C ALA A 202 -9.67 23.74 1.44
N VAL A 203 -8.70 23.76 0.53
CA VAL A 203 -8.27 22.59 -0.25
C VAL A 203 -7.59 21.54 0.62
N GLU A 204 -6.71 21.95 1.55
CA GLU A 204 -6.03 21.04 2.48
C GLU A 204 -7.00 20.42 3.47
N LEU A 205 -7.90 21.22 4.04
CA LEU A 205 -8.95 20.75 4.93
C LEU A 205 -9.89 19.78 4.19
N GLY A 206 -10.29 20.11 2.97
CA GLY A 206 -11.13 19.27 2.12
C GLY A 206 -10.49 17.92 1.80
N ALA A 207 -9.19 17.91 1.49
CA ALA A 207 -8.45 16.67 1.26
C ALA A 207 -8.42 15.78 2.50
N LEU A 208 -8.18 16.38 3.68
CA LEU A 208 -8.19 15.67 4.95
C LEU A 208 -9.58 15.10 5.26
N VAL A 209 -10.64 15.91 5.19
CA VAL A 209 -12.02 15.48 5.44
C VAL A 209 -12.43 14.37 4.47
N TRP A 210 -12.09 14.49 3.18
CA TRP A 210 -12.38 13.46 2.20
C TRP A 210 -11.67 12.13 2.52
N LEU A 211 -10.40 12.17 2.95
CA LEU A 211 -9.70 10.97 3.40
C LEU A 211 -10.32 10.38 4.66
N LEU A 212 -10.80 11.21 5.59
CA LEU A 212 -11.35 10.74 6.86
C LEU A 212 -12.76 10.15 6.75
N ASP A 213 -13.63 10.71 5.90
CA ASP A 213 -15.05 10.32 5.87
C ASP A 213 -15.68 10.29 4.46
N GLY A 214 -14.95 10.74 3.44
CA GLY A 214 -15.45 10.84 2.05
C GLY A 214 -15.14 9.64 1.16
N LEU A 215 -14.57 8.56 1.71
CA LEU A 215 -14.27 7.35 0.95
C LEU A 215 -15.55 6.53 0.67
N PRO A 216 -15.67 5.91 -0.53
CA PRO A 216 -16.83 5.09 -0.87
C PRO A 216 -16.93 3.82 -0.01
N ASP A 217 -18.07 3.15 -0.06
CA ASP A 217 -18.23 1.86 0.60
C ASP A 217 -17.28 0.79 0.04
N GLY A 218 -16.86 -0.11 0.93
CA GLY A 218 -15.78 -1.07 0.68
C GLY A 218 -14.37 -0.48 0.70
N ALA A 219 -14.18 0.84 0.52
CA ALA A 219 -12.86 1.45 0.60
C ALA A 219 -12.35 1.59 2.05
N VAL A 220 -11.07 1.29 2.24
CA VAL A 220 -10.38 1.35 3.53
C VAL A 220 -8.99 1.95 3.40
N HIS A 221 -8.48 2.50 4.50
CA HIS A 221 -7.07 2.86 4.64
C HIS A 221 -6.24 1.65 5.03
N ARG A 222 -4.92 1.75 4.79
CA ARG A 222 -3.95 0.72 5.15
C ARG A 222 -2.95 1.25 6.17
N LEU A 223 -2.91 0.61 7.33
CA LEU A 223 -2.11 1.01 8.50
C LEU A 223 -1.23 -0.14 9.02
N GLY A 224 -0.06 0.19 9.58
CA GLY A 224 0.80 -0.77 10.29
C GLY A 224 1.78 -1.58 9.42
N GLY A 225 2.67 -2.32 10.07
CA GLY A 225 3.73 -3.10 9.41
C GLY A 225 3.24 -4.39 8.73
N GLY A 226 2.10 -4.94 9.17
CA GLY A 226 1.53 -6.17 8.62
C GLY A 226 0.79 -6.02 7.28
N LYS A 227 0.77 -4.82 6.69
CA LYS A 227 0.12 -4.56 5.38
C LYS A 227 0.47 -5.57 4.29
N PRO A 228 1.75 -5.97 4.11
CA PRO A 228 2.12 -6.95 3.09
C PRO A 228 1.50 -8.34 3.28
N LEU A 229 1.01 -8.66 4.48
CA LEU A 229 0.37 -9.91 4.86
C LEU A 229 -1.17 -9.79 4.89
N GLY A 230 -1.73 -8.65 4.47
CA GLY A 230 -3.18 -8.41 4.48
C GLY A 230 -3.72 -7.69 5.72
N PHE A 231 -2.92 -7.51 6.78
CA PHE A 231 -3.36 -6.80 8.00
C PHE A 231 -3.54 -5.29 7.80
N GLY A 232 -4.27 -4.68 8.74
CA GLY A 232 -4.28 -3.22 8.91
C GLY A 232 -5.21 -2.50 7.95
N SER A 233 -6.36 -3.09 7.65
CA SER A 233 -7.44 -2.43 6.93
C SER A 233 -8.31 -1.67 7.92
N VAL A 234 -8.42 -0.35 7.78
CA VAL A 234 -9.17 0.51 8.72
C VAL A 234 -10.10 1.47 7.99
N ARG A 235 -11.28 1.70 8.56
CA ARG A 235 -12.20 2.75 8.12
C ARG A 235 -12.18 3.87 9.14
N LEU A 236 -12.13 5.11 8.66
CA LEU A 236 -12.22 6.30 9.48
C LEU A 236 -13.61 6.91 9.26
N ARG A 237 -14.12 7.60 10.29
CA ARG A 237 -15.40 8.33 10.30
C ARG A 237 -15.25 9.54 11.22
N ILE A 238 -15.82 10.69 10.85
CA ILE A 238 -15.77 11.89 11.68
C ILE A 238 -16.94 11.86 12.66
N ALA A 239 -16.65 11.59 13.93
CA ALA A 239 -17.66 11.55 15.00
C ALA A 239 -18.04 12.94 15.56
N GLY A 240 -17.17 13.94 15.41
CA GLY A 240 -17.36 15.28 15.93
C GLY A 240 -16.61 16.33 15.11
N TRP A 241 -17.04 17.58 15.16
CA TRP A 241 -16.45 18.66 14.38
C TRP A 241 -16.53 19.99 15.10
N ASN A 242 -15.36 20.60 15.24
CA ASN A 242 -15.20 21.89 15.86
C ASN A 242 -14.01 22.59 15.19
N VAL A 243 -14.18 22.90 13.91
CA VAL A 243 -13.18 23.61 13.10
C VAL A 243 -13.78 24.96 12.74
N HIS A 244 -13.00 26.03 12.87
CA HIS A 244 -13.45 27.40 12.65
C HIS A 244 -12.48 28.11 11.72
N ASP A 245 -12.98 29.05 10.91
CA ASP A 245 -12.11 29.91 10.12
C ASP A 245 -11.57 31.08 10.94
N GLY A 246 -10.61 31.81 10.35
CA GLY A 246 -9.97 32.94 11.01
C GLY A 246 -10.92 34.13 11.25
N ALA A 247 -11.98 34.29 10.45
CA ALA A 247 -12.94 35.38 10.61
C ALA A 247 -13.84 35.12 11.83
N ALA A 248 -14.38 33.90 11.93
CA ALA A 248 -15.20 33.46 13.06
C ALA A 248 -14.41 33.45 14.38
N LEU A 249 -13.14 33.04 14.35
CA LEU A 249 -12.27 33.13 15.53
C LEU A 249 -11.98 34.59 15.91
N ARG A 250 -11.68 35.46 14.94
CA ARG A 250 -11.45 36.89 15.18
C ARG A 250 -12.68 37.53 15.81
N ASP A 251 -13.85 37.32 15.23
CA ASP A 251 -15.12 37.87 15.72
C ASP A 251 -15.39 37.45 17.17
N ARG A 252 -15.17 36.17 17.50
CA ARG A 252 -15.25 35.68 18.88
C ARG A 252 -14.31 36.42 19.83
N TYR A 253 -13.06 36.64 19.44
CA TYR A 253 -12.10 37.35 20.29
C TYR A 253 -12.41 38.84 20.44
N VAL A 254 -12.99 39.47 19.41
CA VAL A 254 -13.38 40.89 19.44
C VAL A 254 -14.63 41.10 20.30
N THR A 255 -15.62 40.24 20.16
CA THR A 255 -16.92 40.37 20.85
C THR A 255 -16.91 39.80 22.27
N LEU A 256 -15.97 38.90 22.56
CA LEU A 256 -15.96 38.07 23.78
C LEU A 256 -17.31 37.35 24.00
N ALA A 257 -18.03 37.06 22.90
CA ALA A 257 -19.36 36.47 22.95
C ALA A 257 -19.35 35.10 23.65
N ALA A 258 -20.37 34.85 24.46
CA ALA A 258 -20.61 33.55 25.05
C ALA A 258 -21.03 32.56 23.95
N GLY A 259 -20.33 31.44 23.83
CA GLY A 259 -20.62 30.38 22.86
C GLY A 259 -19.43 29.98 21.99
N SER A 260 -19.66 28.95 21.16
CA SER A 260 -18.69 28.52 20.14
C SER A 260 -18.93 29.31 18.84
N PRO A 261 -17.86 29.72 18.12
CA PRO A 261 -18.01 30.36 16.83
C PRO A 261 -18.63 29.39 15.83
N ALA A 262 -19.19 29.92 14.74
CA ALA A 262 -19.67 29.10 13.65
C ALA A 262 -18.57 28.15 13.17
N ALA A 263 -18.90 26.87 13.01
CA ALA A 263 -17.97 25.90 12.47
C ALA A 263 -17.89 26.05 10.95
N THR A 264 -16.74 25.71 10.37
CA THR A 264 -16.57 25.68 8.91
C THR A 264 -17.47 24.60 8.30
N ASP A 265 -17.95 24.86 7.10
CA ASP A 265 -18.71 23.90 6.31
C ASP A 265 -17.78 22.81 5.77
N ARG A 266 -18.03 21.56 6.19
CA ARG A 266 -17.27 20.38 5.77
C ARG A 266 -17.41 20.11 4.28
N ASP A 267 -18.62 20.24 3.74
CA ASP A 267 -18.94 19.89 2.37
C ASP A 267 -18.39 20.95 1.41
N ALA A 268 -18.39 22.22 1.82
CA ALA A 268 -17.72 23.28 1.09
C ALA A 268 -16.19 23.03 0.99
N ALA A 269 -15.55 22.62 2.09
CA ALA A 269 -14.11 22.29 2.07
C ALA A 269 -13.82 21.10 1.13
N VAL A 270 -14.59 20.01 1.23
CA VAL A 270 -14.45 18.85 0.34
C VAL A 270 -14.68 19.25 -1.13
N SER A 271 -15.66 20.12 -1.39
CA SER A 271 -15.93 20.64 -2.74
C SER A 271 -14.76 21.44 -3.29
N ALA A 272 -14.12 22.29 -2.47
CA ALA A 272 -12.92 23.02 -2.85
C ALA A 272 -11.75 22.08 -3.22
N PHE A 273 -11.57 20.99 -2.46
CA PHE A 273 -10.57 19.98 -2.79
C PHE A 273 -10.89 19.24 -4.09
N ARG A 274 -12.14 18.80 -4.28
CA ARG A 274 -12.58 18.12 -5.50
C ARG A 274 -12.36 19.01 -6.73
N GLN A 275 -12.74 20.27 -6.64
CA GLN A 275 -12.55 21.26 -7.70
C GLN A 275 -11.06 21.49 -8.02
N ALA A 276 -10.21 21.62 -7.00
CA ALA A 276 -8.78 21.78 -7.20
C ALA A 276 -8.17 20.58 -7.94
N VAL A 277 -8.59 19.36 -7.60
CA VAL A 277 -8.14 18.13 -8.26
C VAL A 277 -8.65 18.01 -9.69
N THR A 278 -9.92 18.32 -9.96
CA THR A 278 -10.46 18.28 -11.33
C THR A 278 -9.77 19.31 -12.22
N THR A 279 -9.57 20.54 -11.71
CA THR A 279 -8.86 21.59 -12.44
C THR A 279 -7.41 21.20 -12.74
N ALA A 280 -6.68 20.66 -11.74
CA ALA A 280 -5.28 20.29 -11.91
C ALA A 280 -5.08 19.06 -12.81
N SER A 281 -6.03 18.12 -12.81
CA SER A 281 -5.95 16.89 -13.62
C SER A 281 -6.54 17.03 -15.03
N GLY A 282 -7.42 18.01 -15.25
CA GLY A 282 -8.28 18.07 -16.43
C GLY A 282 -9.31 16.93 -16.50
N ALA A 283 -9.49 16.15 -15.43
CA ALA A 283 -10.44 15.05 -15.41
C ALA A 283 -11.88 15.59 -15.34
N PRO A 284 -12.84 14.93 -16.01
CA PRO A 284 -14.23 15.41 -16.05
C PRO A 284 -14.94 15.32 -14.69
N VAL A 285 -14.50 14.41 -13.81
CA VAL A 285 -14.97 14.27 -12.43
C VAL A 285 -13.80 13.87 -11.52
N PHE A 286 -13.92 14.15 -10.23
CA PHE A 286 -12.88 13.95 -9.22
C PHE A 286 -12.33 12.51 -9.20
N GLU A 287 -13.22 11.51 -9.23
CA GLU A 287 -12.89 10.09 -9.16
C GLU A 287 -12.12 9.60 -10.40
N ARG A 288 -12.14 10.36 -11.51
CA ARG A 288 -11.42 10.04 -12.75
C ARG A 288 -10.05 10.70 -12.84
N ALA A 289 -9.66 11.55 -11.88
CA ALA A 289 -8.28 12.00 -11.79
C ALA A 289 -7.35 10.78 -11.56
N PRO A 290 -6.27 10.57 -12.34
CA PRO A 290 -5.53 9.30 -12.34
C PRO A 290 -5.02 8.84 -10.97
N TRP A 291 -4.53 9.77 -10.14
CA TRP A 291 -4.06 9.43 -8.78
C TRP A 291 -5.20 9.16 -7.80
N ILE A 292 -6.36 9.80 -7.98
CA ILE A 292 -7.57 9.52 -7.18
C ILE A 292 -8.11 8.15 -7.57
N ALA A 293 -8.26 7.86 -8.86
CA ALA A 293 -8.68 6.55 -9.36
C ALA A 293 -7.77 5.43 -8.82
N ALA A 294 -6.45 5.60 -8.97
CA ALA A 294 -5.47 4.63 -8.46
C ALA A 294 -5.55 4.44 -6.93
N PHE A 295 -5.73 5.52 -6.18
CA PHE A 295 -5.92 5.45 -4.73
C PHE A 295 -7.22 4.70 -4.37
N LEU A 296 -8.34 5.01 -5.05
CA LEU A 296 -9.62 4.36 -4.81
C LEU A 296 -9.58 2.87 -5.14
N THR A 297 -8.94 2.46 -6.22
CA THR A 297 -8.70 1.03 -6.54
C THR A 297 -7.91 0.35 -5.41
N ALA A 298 -6.84 0.99 -4.93
CA ALA A 298 -6.04 0.45 -3.84
C ALA A 298 -6.82 0.33 -2.52
N ALA A 299 -7.66 1.34 -2.22
CA ALA A 299 -8.44 1.45 -1.00
C ALA A 299 -9.61 0.47 -0.97
N ARG A 300 -10.34 0.30 -2.09
CA ARG A 300 -11.40 -0.72 -2.24
C ARG A 300 -10.84 -2.14 -2.19
N GLY A 301 -9.58 -2.31 -2.57
CA GLY A 301 -8.96 -3.62 -2.68
C GLY A 301 -9.19 -4.24 -4.04
N ILE A 302 -8.40 -5.28 -4.33
CA ILE A 302 -8.40 -5.99 -5.61
C ILE A 302 -8.65 -7.48 -5.38
N GLY A 303 -8.95 -8.21 -6.46
CA GLY A 303 -9.07 -9.67 -6.45
C GLY A 303 -10.48 -10.15 -6.14
N SER A 304 -10.69 -11.46 -6.29
CA SER A 304 -11.99 -12.11 -6.13
C SER A 304 -11.83 -13.50 -5.50
N ASP A 305 -12.92 -14.21 -5.30
CA ASP A 305 -12.90 -15.60 -4.82
C ASP A 305 -12.21 -16.56 -5.78
N THR A 306 -12.08 -16.21 -7.06
CA THR A 306 -11.35 -16.99 -8.05
C THR A 306 -9.93 -16.47 -8.28
N VAL A 307 -9.65 -15.21 -7.91
CA VAL A 307 -8.37 -14.53 -8.09
C VAL A 307 -7.93 -13.89 -6.76
N PRO A 308 -7.42 -14.69 -5.81
CA PRO A 308 -7.07 -14.20 -4.48
C PRO A 308 -5.84 -13.27 -4.51
N VAL A 309 -5.81 -12.29 -3.61
CA VAL A 309 -4.62 -11.44 -3.40
C VAL A 309 -3.63 -12.16 -2.51
N HIS A 310 -2.46 -12.48 -3.06
CA HIS A 310 -1.36 -13.06 -2.32
C HIS A 310 -0.01 -12.63 -2.90
N TYR A 311 1.07 -12.88 -2.16
CA TYR A 311 2.42 -12.68 -2.69
C TYR A 311 2.69 -13.61 -3.88
N PRO A 312 3.32 -13.16 -4.98
CA PRO A 312 3.55 -14.00 -6.14
C PRO A 312 4.33 -15.27 -5.82
N ARG A 313 3.82 -16.42 -6.28
CA ARG A 313 4.42 -17.74 -6.07
C ARG A 313 4.11 -18.66 -7.25
N ALA A 314 5.00 -19.62 -7.54
CA ALA A 314 4.81 -20.57 -8.62
C ALA A 314 3.88 -21.73 -8.21
N ALA A 315 3.11 -22.25 -9.15
CA ALA A 315 2.31 -23.47 -8.98
C ALA A 315 3.16 -24.73 -9.24
N GLN A 316 2.79 -25.87 -8.65
CA GLN A 316 3.40 -27.16 -9.01
C GLN A 316 2.70 -27.78 -10.23
N PRO A 317 3.35 -28.73 -10.94
CA PRO A 317 2.69 -29.52 -11.98
C PRO A 317 1.38 -30.15 -11.47
N GLY A 318 0.30 -29.98 -12.23
CA GLY A 318 -1.04 -30.46 -11.86
C GLY A 318 -1.85 -29.50 -10.98
N GLU A 319 -1.27 -28.43 -10.45
CA GLU A 319 -2.02 -27.41 -9.70
C GLU A 319 -2.63 -26.36 -10.64
N ARG A 320 -3.92 -26.09 -10.48
CA ARG A 320 -4.61 -24.99 -11.19
C ARG A 320 -4.25 -23.62 -10.61
N HIS A 321 -4.02 -23.54 -9.30
CA HIS A 321 -3.71 -22.31 -8.59
C HIS A 321 -2.54 -22.52 -7.62
N PRO A 322 -1.66 -21.53 -7.47
CA PRO A 322 -0.57 -21.61 -6.51
C PRO A 322 -1.09 -21.53 -5.06
N ARG A 323 -0.54 -22.32 -4.15
CA ARG A 323 -0.88 -22.33 -2.71
C ARG A 323 0.31 -22.03 -1.80
N PRO A 324 0.11 -21.59 -0.54
CA PRO A 324 1.18 -21.46 0.43
C PRO A 324 1.89 -22.80 0.63
N ARG A 325 3.20 -22.74 0.87
CA ARG A 325 4.06 -23.91 1.07
C ARG A 325 4.98 -23.68 2.25
N SER A 326 5.39 -24.78 2.89
CA SER A 326 6.29 -24.77 4.03
C SER A 326 7.65 -24.18 3.66
N ARG A 327 8.22 -24.57 2.52
CA ARG A 327 9.43 -23.95 1.99
C ARG A 327 9.10 -22.62 1.31
N ALA A 328 9.74 -21.53 1.75
CA ALA A 328 9.58 -20.20 1.16
C ALA A 328 10.27 -20.09 -0.21
N GLU A 329 9.63 -20.64 -1.24
CA GLU A 329 10.13 -20.61 -2.62
C GLU A 329 9.50 -19.49 -3.46
N ASN A 330 9.02 -18.43 -2.82
CA ASN A 330 8.38 -17.27 -3.49
C ASN A 330 9.30 -16.63 -4.55
N PHE A 331 10.62 -16.72 -4.38
CA PHE A 331 11.60 -16.25 -5.36
C PHE A 331 11.47 -16.93 -6.74
N ARG A 332 10.92 -18.14 -6.80
CA ARG A 332 10.77 -18.88 -8.06
C ARG A 332 9.83 -18.20 -9.03
N TRP A 333 8.76 -17.57 -8.56
CA TRP A 333 7.88 -16.81 -9.45
C TRP A 333 8.67 -15.74 -10.22
N PHE A 334 9.59 -15.06 -9.55
CA PHE A 334 10.45 -14.05 -10.19
C PHE A 334 11.46 -14.66 -11.15
N GLN A 335 12.01 -15.84 -10.83
CA GLN A 335 12.89 -16.56 -11.76
C GLN A 335 12.16 -16.96 -13.04
N GLU A 336 10.92 -17.45 -12.93
CA GLU A 336 10.08 -17.78 -14.09
C GLU A 336 9.68 -16.53 -14.88
N ASN A 337 9.33 -15.44 -14.18
CA ASN A 337 9.04 -14.16 -14.83
C ASN A 337 10.25 -13.54 -15.53
N ASP A 338 11.48 -14.01 -15.27
CA ASP A 338 12.70 -13.55 -15.96
C ASP A 338 13.09 -14.44 -17.16
N ARG A 339 12.38 -15.55 -17.42
CA ARG A 339 12.65 -16.41 -18.57
C ARG A 339 11.99 -15.87 -19.86
N PRO A 340 12.49 -16.25 -21.05
CA PRO A 340 11.78 -16.03 -22.30
C PRO A 340 10.36 -16.62 -22.24
N GLY A 341 9.36 -15.86 -22.68
CA GLY A 341 7.93 -16.19 -22.49
C GLY A 341 7.36 -15.80 -21.12
N GLY A 342 8.19 -15.39 -20.17
CA GLY A 342 7.82 -14.64 -18.97
C GLY A 342 7.73 -13.13 -19.25
N LEU A 343 8.29 -12.32 -18.36
CA LEU A 343 8.50 -10.86 -18.52
C LEU A 343 7.26 -9.98 -18.29
N SER A 344 6.37 -10.38 -17.38
CA SER A 344 5.19 -9.59 -17.02
C SER A 344 5.56 -8.37 -16.18
N ALA A 345 4.84 -7.27 -16.38
CA ALA A 345 4.89 -6.04 -15.59
C ALA A 345 3.65 -5.91 -14.69
N LEU A 346 3.70 -5.06 -13.67
CA LEU A 346 2.51 -4.78 -12.86
C LEU A 346 1.46 -4.02 -13.69
N PRO A 347 0.16 -4.27 -13.48
CA PRO A 347 -0.91 -3.49 -14.12
C PRO A 347 -1.01 -2.07 -13.56
N SER A 348 -1.70 -1.17 -14.28
CA SER A 348 -2.12 0.14 -13.75
C SER A 348 -3.22 -0.03 -12.70
N LEU A 349 -3.27 0.87 -11.73
CA LEU A 349 -4.37 0.97 -10.77
C LEU A 349 -5.37 2.07 -11.14
N ALA A 350 -4.96 3.03 -11.97
CA ALA A 350 -5.88 3.91 -12.67
C ALA A 350 -6.45 3.09 -13.84
N LEU A 351 -7.62 2.49 -13.62
CA LEU A 351 -8.23 1.54 -14.54
C LEU A 351 -8.98 2.26 -15.66
N PRO A 352 -9.01 1.70 -16.87
CA PRO A 352 -9.95 2.10 -17.92
C PRO A 352 -11.40 2.00 -17.46
N GLN A 353 -12.29 2.72 -18.15
CA GLN A 353 -13.72 2.66 -17.87
C GLN A 353 -14.27 1.25 -18.12
N GLY A 354 -15.10 0.75 -17.19
CA GLY A 354 -15.69 -0.60 -17.26
C GLY A 354 -14.80 -1.72 -16.75
N GLN A 355 -13.61 -1.40 -16.23
CA GLN A 355 -12.73 -2.37 -15.58
C GLN A 355 -12.73 -2.17 -14.07
N ASP A 356 -13.19 -3.18 -13.33
CA ASP A 356 -13.32 -3.11 -11.87
C ASP A 356 -12.01 -3.45 -11.15
N ASP A 357 -11.21 -4.35 -11.73
CA ASP A 357 -9.93 -4.79 -11.17
C ASP A 357 -8.79 -4.75 -12.20
N PRO A 358 -7.55 -4.47 -11.74
CA PRO A 358 -6.38 -4.73 -12.56
C PRO A 358 -6.27 -6.22 -12.90
N PRO A 359 -5.73 -6.59 -14.09
CA PRO A 359 -5.53 -7.99 -14.43
C PRO A 359 -4.56 -8.66 -13.44
N PRO A 360 -4.79 -9.94 -13.09
CA PRO A 360 -3.89 -10.64 -12.19
C PRO A 360 -2.50 -10.84 -12.81
N LEU A 361 -1.52 -11.05 -11.93
CA LEU A 361 -0.22 -11.55 -12.35
C LEU A 361 -0.36 -12.99 -12.90
N PRO A 362 0.45 -13.37 -13.90
CA PRO A 362 0.40 -14.73 -14.43
C PRO A 362 0.79 -15.77 -13.38
N VAL A 363 0.19 -16.94 -13.53
CA VAL A 363 0.58 -18.14 -12.78
C VAL A 363 1.64 -18.88 -13.59
N TYR A 364 2.83 -19.01 -13.01
CA TYR A 364 3.90 -19.82 -13.56
C TYR A 364 3.90 -21.21 -12.92
N VAL A 365 4.05 -22.25 -13.74
CA VAL A 365 4.17 -23.63 -13.26
C VAL A 365 5.64 -23.99 -13.17
N LYS A 366 6.05 -24.56 -12.03
CA LYS A 366 7.42 -25.04 -11.84
C LYS A 366 7.72 -26.14 -12.87
N PRO A 367 8.85 -26.08 -13.59
CA PRO A 367 9.24 -27.14 -14.50
C PRO A 367 9.44 -28.46 -13.74
N VAL A 368 9.02 -29.57 -14.35
CA VAL A 368 9.31 -30.91 -13.83
C VAL A 368 10.81 -31.10 -13.91
N SER A 369 11.46 -31.30 -12.77
CA SER A 369 12.88 -31.70 -12.74
C SER A 369 12.96 -33.14 -13.22
N VAL A 370 13.09 -33.35 -14.54
CA VAL A 370 13.51 -34.64 -15.08
C VAL A 370 14.98 -34.78 -14.67
N LYS A 371 15.25 -35.57 -13.64
CA LYS A 371 16.60 -36.09 -13.45
C LYS A 371 16.84 -37.03 -14.63
N SER A 372 17.72 -36.65 -15.54
CA SER A 372 18.32 -37.60 -16.47
C SER A 372 18.99 -38.68 -15.62
N GLU A 373 18.52 -39.92 -15.75
CA GLU A 373 19.17 -41.10 -15.17
C GLU A 373 20.59 -41.29 -15.72
#